data_AF-A0A8T3RKM9-F1
#
_entry.id   AF-A0A8T3RKM9-F1
#
_cell.length_a   1.000
_cell.length_b   1.000
_cell.length_c   1.000
_cell.angle_alpha   90.00
_cell.angle_beta   90.00
_cell.angle_gamma   90.00
#
_symmetry.space_group_name_H-M   'P 1'
#
loop_
_entity.id
_entity.type
_entity.pdbx_description
1 polymer ?
#
loop_
_entity_poly.entity_id
_entity_poly.type
_entity_poly.pdbx_seq_one_letter_code
_entity_poly.pdbx_strand_id
1 'polypeptide(L)'
;MHFSSASRTVLCLLLCAAPAALLAGPVLEPGAANAAAAGPHVDEFLARIGQAAANGSGAGLVGLADSIAARTDLHPAARDRLLRELALALAQVAPDAAARDLVTDLERRPPGVRVWLHEGHHRIDVLLYDVAAAARYTSRRWAEEAAREQARFALQTADTGLVDRFAAGDDTFRRGVVAALDEVSSADLLTFRDRVATALGDGVAVTALALPIALRLQDRGLAATLMQHGHPALIVHALPLISAALAPADALAVLESALSQPGLASSALFEMGRLATAEPRARDRLFAALDDPDLGGSAAAALAGLDDAEIAWELGRRLESGASGLPERRALLALRLSHTDAARVALDRFMRSPDASARLQRELPAGSAP
;
A
#
# COMPACT_ATOMS: atom_id res chain seq x y z
N MET A 1 -52.69 -49.19 23.84
CA MET A 1 -52.94 -50.24 22.84
C MET A 1 -53.74 -49.64 21.68
N HIS A 2 -53.25 -49.90 20.46
CA HIS A 2 -53.95 -49.85 19.17
C HIS A 2 -54.45 -48.51 18.58
N PHE A 3 -53.58 -48.00 17.71
CA PHE A 3 -53.80 -47.57 16.31
C PHE A 3 -55.17 -47.88 15.66
N SER A 4 -55.65 -46.93 14.84
CA SER A 4 -55.90 -47.06 13.37
C SER A 4 -56.87 -45.94 12.93
N SER A 5 -56.37 -44.86 12.30
CA SER A 5 -56.29 -44.64 10.84
C SER A 5 -57.64 -44.44 10.14
N ALA A 6 -57.86 -43.26 9.53
CA ALA A 6 -57.68 -43.11 8.09
C ALA A 6 -57.99 -41.68 7.58
N SER A 7 -57.00 -41.13 6.87
CA SER A 7 -57.12 -40.39 5.61
C SER A 7 -58.08 -39.21 5.50
N ARG A 8 -57.51 -38.02 5.21
CA ARG A 8 -57.77 -37.32 3.94
C ARG A 8 -56.85 -36.09 3.73
N THR A 9 -56.21 -36.10 2.56
CA THR A 9 -55.79 -34.92 1.77
C THR A 9 -54.51 -34.18 2.19
N VAL A 10 -53.35 -34.74 1.80
CA VAL A 10 -52.14 -33.94 1.53
C VAL A 10 -52.24 -33.46 0.08
N LEU A 11 -52.65 -32.20 -0.09
CA LEU A 11 -52.69 -31.49 -1.36
C LEU A 11 -51.35 -30.78 -1.57
N CYS A 12 -50.74 -31.05 -2.73
CA CYS A 12 -49.57 -30.41 -3.34
C CYS A 12 -49.02 -29.12 -2.70
N LEU A 13 -47.87 -29.25 -2.02
CA LEU A 13 -46.88 -28.17 -1.84
C LEU A 13 -45.66 -28.50 -2.71
N LEU A 14 -45.83 -28.24 -4.01
CA LEU A 14 -44.79 -28.34 -5.04
C LEU A 14 -44.89 -27.08 -5.90
N LEU A 15 -44.63 -25.92 -5.29
CA LEU A 15 -44.45 -24.66 -6.01
C LEU A 15 -43.64 -23.68 -5.16
N CYS A 16 -42.66 -23.07 -5.81
CA CYS A 16 -41.78 -21.99 -5.33
C CYS A 16 -40.48 -22.40 -4.60
N ALA A 17 -39.76 -23.37 -5.16
CA ALA A 17 -38.30 -23.21 -5.30
C ALA A 17 -38.03 -22.73 -6.74
N ALA A 18 -38.25 -21.45 -7.00
CA ALA A 18 -37.70 -20.84 -8.22
C ALA A 18 -36.16 -20.97 -8.15
N PRO A 19 -35.47 -21.42 -9.20
CA PRO A 19 -34.04 -21.67 -9.11
C PRO A 19 -33.32 -20.33 -9.06
N ALA A 20 -32.48 -20.12 -8.04
CA ALA A 20 -31.42 -19.10 -8.10
C ALA A 20 -30.47 -19.29 -9.30
N ALA A 21 -30.58 -20.43 -10.02
CA ALA A 21 -29.85 -20.74 -11.26
C ALA A 21 -30.36 -19.97 -12.50
N LEU A 22 -31.50 -19.27 -12.45
CA LEU A 22 -32.03 -18.51 -13.60
C LEU A 22 -31.35 -17.13 -13.80
N LEU A 23 -30.46 -16.71 -12.90
CA LEU A 23 -29.76 -15.42 -12.94
C LEU A 23 -28.29 -15.51 -13.36
N ALA A 24 -27.76 -16.71 -13.58
CA ALA A 24 -26.37 -16.91 -14.02
C ALA A 24 -26.36 -17.21 -15.53
N GLY A 25 -25.65 -16.38 -16.31
CA GLY A 25 -25.44 -16.62 -17.73
C GLY A 25 -24.81 -17.99 -18.03
N PRO A 26 -24.89 -18.50 -19.27
CA PRO A 26 -24.34 -19.79 -19.66
C PRO A 26 -22.85 -19.91 -19.29
N VAL A 27 -22.46 -21.08 -18.79
CA VAL A 27 -21.05 -21.43 -18.54
C VAL A 27 -20.47 -22.10 -19.78
N LEU A 28 -19.47 -21.48 -20.38
CA LEU A 28 -18.81 -21.93 -21.61
C LEU A 28 -17.37 -22.40 -21.33
N GLU A 29 -16.81 -23.18 -22.25
CA GLU A 29 -15.36 -23.42 -22.26
C GLU A 29 -14.60 -22.13 -22.64
N PRO A 30 -13.46 -21.81 -22.00
CA PRO A 30 -12.74 -20.56 -22.24
C PRO A 30 -12.43 -20.29 -23.71
N GLY A 31 -12.01 -21.32 -24.46
CA GLY A 31 -11.70 -21.18 -25.89
C GLY A 31 -12.93 -20.79 -26.73
N ALA A 32 -14.07 -21.42 -26.48
CA ALA A 32 -15.33 -21.12 -27.18
C ALA A 32 -15.86 -19.73 -26.80
N ALA A 33 -15.77 -19.36 -25.53
CA ALA A 33 -16.22 -18.07 -25.04
C ALA A 33 -15.38 -16.91 -25.59
N ASN A 34 -14.05 -17.07 -25.65
CA ASN A 34 -13.14 -16.09 -26.25
C ASN A 34 -13.34 -15.95 -27.76
N ALA A 35 -13.53 -17.05 -28.49
CA ALA A 35 -13.84 -17.01 -29.91
C ALA A 35 -15.16 -16.26 -30.17
N ALA A 36 -16.18 -16.51 -29.34
CA ALA A 36 -17.48 -15.84 -29.45
C ALA A 36 -17.45 -14.37 -28.98
N ALA A 37 -16.40 -13.94 -28.29
CA ALA A 37 -16.16 -12.56 -27.88
C ALA A 37 -15.25 -11.80 -28.87
N ALA A 38 -14.85 -12.42 -29.97
CA ALA A 38 -13.94 -11.85 -30.97
C ALA A 38 -14.60 -11.81 -32.36
N GLY A 39 -14.04 -10.98 -33.24
CA GLY A 39 -14.44 -10.90 -34.64
C GLY A 39 -14.40 -9.46 -35.16
N PRO A 40 -14.42 -9.28 -36.50
CA PRO A 40 -14.20 -7.97 -37.12
C PRO A 40 -15.15 -6.88 -36.63
N HIS A 41 -16.42 -7.23 -36.42
CA HIS A 41 -17.40 -6.29 -35.89
C HIS A 41 -17.15 -5.90 -34.43
N VAL A 42 -16.62 -6.80 -33.60
CA VAL A 42 -16.25 -6.48 -32.21
C VAL A 42 -15.05 -5.56 -32.21
N ASP A 43 -14.04 -5.86 -33.03
CA ASP A 43 -12.82 -5.06 -33.12
C ASP A 43 -13.11 -3.64 -33.64
N GLU A 44 -14.04 -3.50 -34.59
CA GLU A 44 -14.53 -2.18 -35.05
C GLU A 44 -15.17 -1.37 -33.93
N PHE A 45 -16.04 -1.99 -33.12
CA PHE A 45 -16.64 -1.32 -31.96
C PHE A 45 -15.60 -0.93 -30.92
N LEU A 46 -14.63 -1.80 -30.63
CA LEU A 46 -13.52 -1.49 -29.72
C LEU A 46 -12.69 -0.30 -30.21
N ALA A 47 -12.40 -0.24 -31.52
CA ALA A 47 -11.69 0.89 -32.11
C ALA A 47 -12.50 2.20 -31.97
N ARG A 48 -13.82 2.15 -32.18
CA ARG A 48 -14.71 3.31 -31.99
C ARG A 48 -14.80 3.74 -30.52
N ILE A 49 -14.85 2.80 -29.59
CA ILE A 49 -14.80 3.07 -28.14
C ILE A 49 -13.49 3.79 -27.79
N GLY A 50 -12.35 3.24 -28.24
CA GLY A 50 -11.04 3.85 -28.03
C GLY A 50 -10.94 5.27 -28.62
N GLN A 51 -11.46 5.47 -29.83
CA GLN A 51 -11.50 6.78 -30.47
C GLN A 51 -12.38 7.78 -29.71
N ALA A 52 -13.57 7.35 -29.25
CA ALA A 52 -14.45 8.21 -28.46
C ALA A 52 -13.80 8.62 -27.13
N ALA A 53 -13.11 7.69 -26.46
CA ALA A 53 -12.37 7.97 -25.23
C ALA A 53 -11.20 8.95 -25.47
N ALA A 54 -10.40 8.72 -26.50
CA ALA A 54 -9.29 9.61 -26.87
C ALA A 54 -9.76 11.04 -27.20
N ASN A 55 -10.96 11.17 -27.76
CA ASN A 55 -11.59 12.45 -28.05
C ASN A 55 -12.30 13.08 -26.83
N GLY A 56 -12.30 12.43 -25.66
CA GLY A 56 -13.03 12.90 -24.48
C GLY A 56 -14.55 12.88 -24.61
N SER A 57 -15.11 12.08 -25.53
CA SER A 57 -16.52 12.13 -25.90
C SER A 57 -17.39 11.18 -25.05
N GLY A 58 -17.88 11.67 -23.91
CA GLY A 58 -18.86 10.95 -23.07
C GLY A 58 -20.14 10.60 -23.83
N ALA A 59 -20.74 11.58 -24.52
CA ALA A 59 -21.92 11.36 -25.37
C ALA A 59 -21.68 10.32 -26.49
N GLY A 60 -20.48 10.31 -27.08
CA GLY A 60 -20.10 9.31 -28.08
C GLY A 60 -20.05 7.89 -27.50
N LEU A 61 -19.50 7.75 -26.28
CA LEU A 61 -19.50 6.48 -25.56
C LEU A 61 -20.91 6.03 -25.18
N VAL A 62 -21.78 6.94 -24.73
CA VAL A 62 -23.19 6.61 -24.43
C VAL A 62 -23.92 6.12 -25.69
N GLY A 63 -23.79 6.83 -26.82
CA GLY A 63 -24.42 6.40 -28.08
C GLY A 63 -23.87 5.06 -28.62
N LEU A 64 -22.61 4.73 -28.32
CA LEU A 64 -22.05 3.41 -28.61
C LEU A 64 -22.67 2.33 -27.73
N ALA A 65 -22.95 2.61 -26.45
CA ALA A 65 -23.63 1.67 -25.57
C ALA A 65 -25.05 1.38 -26.04
N ASP A 66 -25.80 2.40 -26.44
CA ASP A 66 -27.14 2.24 -27.04
C ASP A 66 -27.10 1.39 -28.31
N SER A 67 -26.09 1.64 -29.16
CA SER A 67 -25.87 0.84 -30.38
C SER A 67 -25.57 -0.62 -30.07
N ILE A 68 -24.78 -0.91 -29.02
CA ILE A 68 -24.48 -2.27 -28.56
C ILE A 68 -25.74 -2.93 -27.98
N ALA A 69 -26.55 -2.19 -27.23
CA ALA A 69 -27.78 -2.68 -26.63
C ALA A 69 -28.85 -3.03 -27.68
N ALA A 70 -28.96 -2.24 -28.74
CA ALA A 70 -29.90 -2.47 -29.84
C ALA A 70 -29.55 -3.69 -30.71
N ARG A 71 -28.30 -4.18 -30.66
CA ARG A 71 -27.86 -5.34 -31.45
C ARG A 71 -28.28 -6.66 -30.82
N THR A 72 -29.34 -7.25 -31.37
CA THR A 72 -29.84 -8.59 -30.98
C THR A 72 -28.99 -9.73 -31.54
N ASP A 73 -28.15 -9.46 -32.54
CA ASP A 73 -27.30 -10.43 -33.23
C ASP A 73 -25.94 -10.65 -32.54
N LEU A 74 -25.57 -9.81 -31.56
CA LEU A 74 -24.36 -9.99 -30.80
C LEU A 74 -24.46 -11.18 -29.84
N HIS A 75 -23.46 -12.07 -29.91
CA HIS A 75 -23.27 -13.09 -28.91
C HIS A 75 -23.09 -12.45 -27.51
N PRO A 76 -23.66 -13.03 -26.43
CA PRO A 76 -23.55 -12.47 -25.07
C PRO A 76 -22.10 -12.18 -24.64
N ALA A 77 -21.15 -13.05 -24.98
CA ALA A 77 -19.72 -12.85 -24.67
C ALA A 77 -19.14 -11.59 -25.35
N ALA A 78 -19.47 -11.36 -26.63
CA ALA A 78 -19.05 -10.16 -27.35
C ALA A 78 -19.70 -8.90 -26.78
N ARG A 79 -21.00 -8.96 -26.46
CA ARG A 79 -21.72 -7.84 -25.84
C ARG A 79 -21.07 -7.44 -24.51
N ASP A 80 -20.81 -8.40 -23.62
CA ASP A 80 -20.21 -8.12 -22.32
C ASP A 80 -18.77 -7.62 -22.44
N ARG A 81 -17.98 -8.13 -23.40
CA ARG A 81 -16.66 -7.57 -23.72
C ARG A 81 -16.75 -6.08 -24.08
N LEU A 82 -17.61 -5.76 -25.04
CA LEU A 82 -17.78 -4.38 -25.53
C LEU A 82 -18.25 -3.45 -24.42
N LEU A 83 -19.24 -3.87 -23.63
CA LEU A 83 -19.76 -3.07 -22.50
C LEU A 83 -18.73 -2.90 -21.38
N ARG A 84 -17.92 -3.93 -21.09
CA ARG A 84 -16.82 -3.81 -20.12
C ARG A 84 -15.78 -2.79 -20.59
N GLU A 85 -15.32 -2.88 -21.83
CA GLU A 85 -14.32 -1.94 -22.37
C GLU A 85 -14.88 -0.52 -22.48
N LEU A 86 -16.17 -0.38 -22.84
CA LEU A 86 -16.87 0.90 -22.83
C LEU A 86 -16.95 1.50 -21.42
N ALA A 87 -17.29 0.70 -20.41
CA ALA A 87 -17.29 1.15 -19.02
C ALA A 87 -15.90 1.65 -18.61
N LEU A 88 -14.83 0.92 -18.92
CA LEU A 88 -13.45 1.34 -18.65
C LEU A 88 -13.05 2.62 -19.41
N ALA A 89 -13.52 2.77 -20.66
CA ALA A 89 -13.31 3.98 -21.45
C ALA A 89 -14.01 5.20 -20.82
N LEU A 90 -15.21 5.02 -20.24
CA LEU A 90 -15.91 6.09 -19.52
C LEU A 90 -15.11 6.62 -18.32
N ALA A 91 -14.23 5.81 -17.71
CA ALA A 91 -13.37 6.26 -16.61
C ALA A 91 -12.33 7.32 -17.02
N GLN A 92 -12.11 7.51 -18.33
CA GLN A 92 -11.15 8.46 -18.89
C GLN A 92 -11.78 9.79 -19.31
N VAL A 93 -13.11 9.90 -19.27
CA VAL A 93 -13.84 11.11 -19.68
C VAL A 93 -14.56 11.75 -18.49
N ALA A 94 -14.84 13.05 -18.60
CA ALA A 94 -15.58 13.77 -17.58
C ALA A 94 -17.04 13.25 -17.49
N PRO A 95 -17.58 13.03 -16.28
CA PRO A 95 -18.93 12.50 -16.12
C PRO A 95 -20.00 13.57 -16.40
N ASP A 96 -20.81 13.33 -17.43
CA ASP A 96 -22.09 14.01 -17.65
C ASP A 96 -23.27 13.19 -17.08
N ALA A 97 -24.49 13.71 -17.17
CA ALA A 97 -25.66 13.03 -16.62
C ALA A 97 -25.94 11.68 -17.31
N ALA A 98 -25.86 11.63 -18.64
CA ALA A 98 -26.14 10.42 -19.41
C ALA A 98 -25.10 9.32 -19.16
N ALA A 99 -23.82 9.69 -19.05
CA ALA A 99 -22.74 8.77 -18.70
C ALA A 99 -22.92 8.20 -17.28
N ARG A 100 -23.36 9.01 -16.32
CA ARG A 100 -23.64 8.54 -14.95
C ARG A 100 -24.81 7.57 -14.91
N ASP A 101 -25.88 7.87 -15.64
CA ASP A 101 -27.05 6.99 -15.74
C ASP A 101 -26.64 5.65 -16.36
N LEU A 102 -25.89 5.68 -17.47
CA LEU A 102 -25.36 4.48 -18.10
C LEU A 102 -24.48 3.65 -17.15
N VAL A 103 -23.54 4.26 -16.42
CA VAL A 103 -22.71 3.54 -15.45
C VAL A 103 -23.57 2.91 -14.35
N THR A 104 -24.57 3.63 -13.85
CA THR A 104 -25.51 3.12 -12.84
C THR A 104 -26.28 1.89 -13.34
N ASP A 105 -26.68 1.90 -14.61
CA ASP A 105 -27.35 0.76 -15.24
C ASP A 105 -26.39 -0.42 -15.45
N LEU A 106 -25.15 -0.16 -15.86
CA LEU A 106 -24.12 -1.18 -16.04
C LEU A 106 -23.70 -1.83 -14.71
N GLU A 107 -23.70 -1.09 -13.60
CA GLU A 107 -23.43 -1.64 -12.26
C GLU A 107 -24.45 -2.69 -11.81
N ARG A 108 -25.70 -2.57 -12.29
CA ARG A 108 -26.82 -3.46 -11.96
C ARG A 108 -26.99 -4.59 -12.99
N ARG A 109 -26.21 -4.58 -14.07
CA ARG A 109 -26.36 -5.52 -15.18
C ARG A 109 -25.98 -6.94 -14.74
N PRO A 110 -26.83 -7.95 -14.97
CA PRO A 110 -26.48 -9.34 -14.71
C PRO A 110 -25.41 -9.82 -15.72
N PRO A 111 -24.51 -10.74 -15.31
CA PRO A 111 -23.48 -11.27 -16.19
C PRO A 111 -24.08 -12.12 -17.30
N GLY A 112 -23.63 -11.92 -18.54
CA GLY A 112 -24.12 -12.65 -19.72
C GLY A 112 -23.39 -13.95 -19.99
N VAL A 113 -22.10 -14.09 -19.63
CA VAL A 113 -21.32 -15.34 -19.86
C VAL A 113 -20.35 -15.63 -18.71
N ARG A 114 -20.32 -16.89 -18.31
CA ARG A 114 -19.35 -17.45 -17.36
C ARG A 114 -18.43 -18.43 -18.09
N VAL A 115 -17.23 -18.64 -17.57
CA VAL A 115 -16.28 -19.63 -18.08
C VAL A 115 -15.72 -20.48 -16.98
N TRP A 116 -15.39 -21.72 -17.32
CA TRP A 116 -14.69 -22.61 -16.43
C TRP A 116 -13.21 -22.24 -16.33
N LEU A 117 -12.75 -21.99 -15.12
CA LEU A 117 -11.34 -21.87 -14.76
C LEU A 117 -10.90 -23.16 -14.03
N HIS A 118 -9.74 -23.69 -14.42
CA HIS A 118 -9.13 -24.85 -13.78
C HIS A 118 -7.97 -24.38 -12.90
N GLU A 119 -8.13 -24.54 -11.58
CA GLU A 119 -7.10 -24.27 -10.59
C GLU A 119 -6.70 -25.58 -9.90
N GLY A 120 -5.55 -26.13 -10.30
CA GLY A 120 -5.12 -27.46 -9.85
C GLY A 120 -6.12 -28.54 -10.25
N HIS A 121 -6.70 -29.23 -9.25
CA HIS A 121 -7.74 -30.26 -9.46
C HIS A 121 -9.17 -29.72 -9.34
N HIS A 122 -9.36 -28.42 -9.12
CA HIS A 122 -10.66 -27.81 -8.96
C HIS A 122 -11.12 -27.09 -10.23
N ARG A 123 -12.43 -27.13 -10.46
CA ARG A 123 -13.09 -26.41 -11.55
C ARG A 123 -14.03 -25.39 -10.93
N ILE A 124 -13.78 -24.11 -11.20
CA ILE A 124 -14.59 -22.99 -10.70
C ILE A 124 -15.12 -22.19 -11.89
N ASP A 125 -16.37 -21.73 -11.83
CA ASP A 125 -16.94 -20.89 -12.89
C ASP A 125 -16.86 -19.40 -12.54
N VAL A 126 -16.12 -18.66 -13.36
CA VAL A 126 -15.88 -17.22 -13.19
C VAL A 126 -16.57 -16.44 -14.30
N LEU A 127 -16.76 -15.14 -14.10
CA LEU A 127 -17.28 -14.28 -15.16
C LEU A 127 -16.22 -14.14 -16.25
N LEU A 128 -16.61 -14.26 -17.53
CA LEU A 128 -15.67 -13.99 -18.63
C LEU A 128 -15.30 -12.51 -18.67
N TYR A 129 -16.32 -11.65 -18.60
CA TYR A 129 -16.18 -10.19 -18.51
C TYR A 129 -17.11 -9.66 -17.43
N ASP A 130 -16.55 -9.07 -16.38
CA ASP A 130 -17.32 -8.44 -15.30
C ASP A 130 -17.61 -6.96 -15.63
N VAL A 131 -18.73 -6.74 -16.33
CA VAL A 131 -19.20 -5.39 -16.72
C VAL A 131 -19.52 -4.56 -15.47
N ALA A 132 -20.15 -5.16 -14.47
CA ALA A 132 -20.56 -4.47 -13.25
C ALA A 132 -19.34 -4.03 -12.43
N ALA A 133 -18.28 -4.84 -12.35
CA ALA A 133 -17.03 -4.44 -11.71
C ALA A 133 -16.33 -3.29 -12.45
N ALA A 134 -16.32 -3.31 -13.79
CA ALA A 134 -15.78 -2.21 -14.58
C ALA A 134 -16.57 -0.92 -14.37
N ALA A 135 -17.90 -0.98 -14.32
CA ALA A 135 -18.75 0.17 -14.03
C ALA A 135 -18.50 0.74 -12.61
N ARG A 136 -18.41 -0.13 -11.58
CA ARG A 136 -18.03 0.30 -10.22
C ARG A 136 -16.64 0.94 -10.16
N TYR A 137 -15.70 0.44 -10.96
CA TYR A 137 -14.38 1.06 -11.09
C TYR A 137 -14.49 2.47 -11.67
N THR A 138 -15.24 2.64 -12.75
CA THR A 138 -15.49 3.95 -13.38
C THR A 138 -16.14 4.94 -12.42
N SER A 139 -17.18 4.52 -11.71
CA SER A 139 -17.83 5.31 -10.67
C SER A 139 -16.86 5.78 -9.59
N ARG A 140 -16.02 4.86 -9.05
CA ARG A 140 -14.96 5.22 -8.10
C ARG A 140 -13.94 6.18 -8.70
N ARG A 141 -13.52 5.98 -9.95
CA ARG A 141 -12.53 6.84 -10.58
C ARG A 141 -13.03 8.27 -10.76
N TRP A 142 -14.30 8.44 -11.15
CA TRP A 142 -14.93 9.76 -11.22
C TRP A 142 -15.05 10.43 -9.84
N ALA A 143 -15.38 9.67 -8.80
CA ALA A 143 -15.45 10.20 -7.44
C ALA A 143 -14.06 10.61 -6.91
N GLU A 144 -13.03 9.81 -7.18
CA GLU A 144 -11.63 10.16 -6.86
C GLU A 144 -11.19 11.43 -7.59
N GLU A 145 -11.52 11.56 -8.88
CA GLU A 145 -11.20 12.72 -9.69
C GLU A 145 -11.91 13.99 -9.18
N ALA A 146 -13.19 13.87 -8.82
CA ALA A 146 -13.94 14.97 -8.22
C ALA A 146 -13.37 15.38 -6.85
N ALA A 147 -13.00 14.41 -6.01
CA ALA A 147 -12.36 14.67 -4.72
C ALA A 147 -10.99 15.33 -4.90
N ARG A 148 -10.23 14.90 -5.91
CA ARG A 148 -8.94 15.50 -6.28
C ARG A 148 -9.09 16.96 -6.67
N GLU A 149 -10.02 17.27 -7.57
CA GLU A 149 -10.29 18.65 -7.99
C GLU A 149 -10.79 19.53 -6.84
N GLN A 150 -11.70 19.00 -6.01
CA GLN A 150 -12.18 19.70 -4.82
C GLN A 150 -11.04 19.98 -3.84
N ALA A 151 -10.14 19.00 -3.61
CA ALA A 151 -9.00 19.16 -2.73
C ALA A 151 -7.99 20.18 -3.27
N ARG A 152 -7.71 20.14 -4.57
CA ARG A 152 -6.83 21.11 -5.24
C ARG A 152 -7.34 22.54 -5.05
N PHE A 153 -8.63 22.75 -5.29
CA PHE A 153 -9.26 24.05 -5.06
C PHE A 153 -9.22 24.47 -3.59
N ALA A 154 -9.51 23.55 -2.67
CA ALA A 154 -9.47 23.80 -1.22
C ALA A 154 -8.08 24.18 -0.73
N LEU A 155 -7.02 23.55 -1.26
CA LEU A 155 -5.63 23.88 -0.94
C LEU A 155 -5.26 25.28 -1.45
N GLN A 156 -5.61 25.60 -2.70
CA GLN A 156 -5.34 26.92 -3.31
C GLN A 156 -6.09 28.08 -2.63
N THR A 157 -7.26 27.80 -2.07
CA THR A 157 -8.09 28.80 -1.37
C THR A 157 -7.89 28.78 0.15
N ALA A 158 -6.95 27.97 0.65
CA ALA A 158 -6.68 27.78 2.07
C ALA A 158 -7.94 27.46 2.89
N ASP A 159 -8.82 26.61 2.37
CA ASP A 159 -10.04 26.14 3.05
C ASP A 159 -9.69 25.42 4.37
N THR A 160 -10.26 25.90 5.47
CA THR A 160 -10.05 25.35 6.82
C THR A 160 -10.68 23.97 7.00
N GLY A 161 -11.76 23.67 6.27
CA GLY A 161 -12.50 22.42 6.45
C GLY A 161 -11.90 21.19 5.78
N LEU A 162 -10.82 21.33 4.98
CA LEU A 162 -10.27 20.19 4.24
C LEU A 162 -9.70 19.10 5.16
N VAL A 163 -9.06 19.48 6.27
CA VAL A 163 -8.50 18.52 7.24
C VAL A 163 -9.61 17.68 7.87
N ASP A 164 -10.69 18.32 8.32
CA ASP A 164 -11.84 17.64 8.93
C ASP A 164 -12.54 16.72 7.94
N ARG A 165 -12.73 17.20 6.69
CA ARG A 165 -13.30 16.37 5.61
C ARG A 165 -12.41 15.20 5.26
N PHE A 166 -11.08 15.34 5.28
CA PHE A 166 -10.16 14.22 5.06
C PHE A 166 -10.28 13.16 6.16
N ALA A 167 -10.31 13.60 7.42
CA ALA A 167 -10.43 12.72 8.57
C ALA A 167 -11.76 11.95 8.56
N ALA A 168 -12.88 12.63 8.27
CA ALA A 168 -14.21 12.02 8.21
C ALA A 168 -14.54 11.31 6.89
N GLY A 169 -13.79 11.60 5.82
CA GLY A 169 -14.05 11.12 4.47
C GLY A 169 -13.78 9.62 4.29
N ASP A 170 -14.36 9.06 3.23
CA ASP A 170 -14.08 7.68 2.83
C ASP A 170 -12.71 7.56 2.13
N ASP A 171 -12.33 6.32 1.83
CA ASP A 171 -11.06 5.99 1.20
C ASP A 171 -10.90 6.59 -0.21
N THR A 172 -12.01 6.69 -0.97
CA THR A 172 -12.04 7.34 -2.29
C THR A 172 -11.74 8.83 -2.18
N PHE A 173 -12.39 9.53 -1.25
CA PHE A 173 -12.12 10.95 -0.99
C PHE A 173 -10.67 11.17 -0.57
N ARG A 174 -10.17 10.36 0.38
CA ARG A 174 -8.78 10.46 0.86
C ARG A 174 -7.76 10.24 -0.26
N ARG A 175 -7.97 9.26 -1.14
CA ARG A 175 -7.12 9.06 -2.32
C ARG A 175 -7.12 10.26 -3.25
N GLY A 176 -8.29 10.84 -3.52
CA GLY A 176 -8.39 12.06 -4.33
C GLY A 176 -7.61 13.23 -3.71
N VAL A 177 -7.75 13.44 -2.40
CA VAL A 177 -7.00 14.50 -1.68
C VAL A 177 -5.50 14.27 -1.76
N VAL A 178 -5.01 13.05 -1.50
CA VAL A 178 -3.58 12.73 -1.59
C VAL A 178 -3.06 12.96 -3.01
N ALA A 179 -3.80 12.55 -4.04
CA ALA A 179 -3.41 12.79 -5.44
C ALA A 179 -3.34 14.29 -5.78
N ALA A 180 -4.21 15.12 -5.20
CA ALA A 180 -4.17 16.57 -5.40
C ALA A 180 -2.90 17.20 -4.81
N LEU A 181 -2.33 16.60 -3.76
CA LEU A 181 -1.11 17.09 -3.13
C LEU A 181 0.09 17.07 -4.08
N ASP A 182 0.11 16.25 -5.14
CA ASP A 182 1.22 16.22 -6.09
C ASP A 182 1.19 17.39 -7.09
N GLU A 183 0.01 17.98 -7.31
CA GLU A 183 -0.22 18.99 -8.35
C GLU A 183 -0.20 20.43 -7.84
N VAL A 184 -0.42 20.63 -6.54
CA VAL A 184 -0.42 21.97 -5.92
C VAL A 184 0.99 22.52 -5.74
N SER A 185 1.11 23.84 -5.63
CA SER A 185 2.40 24.48 -5.42
C SER A 185 2.90 24.28 -3.98
N SER A 186 4.22 24.36 -3.76
CA SER A 186 4.77 24.33 -2.40
C SER A 186 4.29 25.51 -1.55
N ALA A 187 3.97 26.65 -2.17
CA ALA A 187 3.42 27.82 -1.45
C ALA A 187 2.02 27.54 -0.88
N ASP A 188 1.17 26.84 -1.64
CA ASP A 188 -0.16 26.42 -1.17
C ASP A 188 -0.03 25.42 -0.03
N LEU A 189 0.88 24.44 -0.17
CA LEU A 189 1.15 23.46 0.88
C LEU A 189 1.68 24.09 2.17
N LEU A 190 2.58 25.08 2.08
CA LEU A 190 3.10 25.81 3.24
C LEU A 190 1.98 26.50 4.03
N THR A 191 1.00 27.08 3.33
CA THR A 191 -0.17 27.72 3.96
C THR A 191 -1.03 26.72 4.73
N PHE A 192 -1.03 25.46 4.30
CA PHE A 192 -1.82 24.38 4.90
C PHE A 192 -1.08 23.59 5.98
N ARG A 193 0.26 23.64 5.96
CA ARG A 193 1.17 22.87 6.82
C ARG A 193 0.82 22.92 8.30
N ASP A 194 0.60 24.12 8.85
CA ASP A 194 0.38 24.28 10.29
C ASP A 194 -0.92 23.62 10.76
N ARG A 195 -1.96 23.65 9.92
CA ARG A 195 -3.24 23.01 10.24
C ARG A 195 -3.10 21.49 10.33
N VAL A 196 -2.32 20.90 9.43
CA VAL A 196 -2.03 19.47 9.44
C VAL A 196 -1.18 19.09 10.66
N ALA A 197 -0.20 19.92 11.02
CA ALA A 197 0.60 19.71 12.23
C ALA A 197 -0.26 19.77 13.50
N THR A 198 -1.14 20.78 13.62
CA THR A 198 -2.09 20.89 14.74
C THR A 198 -3.02 19.68 14.81
N ALA A 199 -3.62 19.28 13.69
CA ALA A 199 -4.53 18.13 13.65
C ALA A 199 -3.84 16.82 14.03
N LEU A 200 -2.57 16.61 13.66
CA LEU A 200 -1.78 15.48 14.16
C LEU A 200 -1.60 15.55 15.67
N GLY A 201 -1.22 16.70 16.21
CA GLY A 201 -1.07 16.91 17.66
C GLY A 201 -2.35 16.64 18.44
N ASP A 202 -3.50 16.96 17.85
CA ASP A 202 -4.84 16.72 18.40
C ASP A 202 -5.32 15.26 18.24
N GLY A 203 -4.51 14.38 17.62
CA GLY A 203 -4.83 12.96 17.43
C GLY A 203 -5.81 12.68 16.29
N VAL A 204 -6.00 13.64 15.37
CA VAL A 204 -6.84 13.45 14.18
C VAL A 204 -6.13 12.51 13.19
N ALA A 205 -6.88 11.61 12.56
CA ALA A 205 -6.37 10.59 11.65
C ALA A 205 -5.94 11.14 10.27
N VAL A 206 -4.91 12.00 10.25
CA VAL A 206 -4.42 12.71 9.06
C VAL A 206 -3.00 12.32 8.66
N THR A 207 -2.46 11.20 9.16
CA THR A 207 -1.10 10.73 8.84
C THR A 207 -0.87 10.58 7.34
N ALA A 208 -1.84 10.02 6.60
CA ALA A 208 -1.77 9.84 5.15
C ALA A 208 -1.81 11.18 4.36
N LEU A 209 -2.31 12.25 4.98
CA LEU A 209 -2.29 13.60 4.43
C LEU A 209 -0.97 14.32 4.74
N ALA A 210 -0.48 14.15 5.97
CA ALA A 210 0.71 14.83 6.46
C ALA A 210 2.01 14.32 5.81
N LEU A 211 2.11 13.03 5.53
CA LEU A 211 3.35 12.44 4.98
C LEU A 211 3.74 13.04 3.62
N PRO A 212 2.87 13.10 2.59
CA PRO A 212 3.24 13.71 1.31
C PRO A 212 3.59 15.20 1.46
N ILE A 213 2.92 15.93 2.35
CA ILE A 213 3.22 17.35 2.62
C ILE A 213 4.63 17.48 3.21
N ALA A 214 4.97 16.68 4.22
CA ALA A 214 6.29 16.68 4.85
C ALA A 214 7.39 16.37 3.83
N LEU A 215 7.16 15.40 2.94
CA LEU A 215 8.13 15.02 1.90
C LEU A 215 8.30 16.11 0.84
N ARG A 216 7.21 16.67 0.30
CA ARG A 216 7.27 17.71 -0.75
C ARG A 216 7.87 19.02 -0.24
N LEU A 217 7.60 19.37 1.02
CA LEU A 217 8.17 20.56 1.65
C LEU A 217 9.54 20.32 2.27
N GLN A 218 10.00 19.07 2.35
CA GLN A 218 11.19 18.67 3.14
C GLN A 218 11.12 19.24 4.56
N ASP A 219 9.92 19.23 5.15
CA ASP A 219 9.64 19.90 6.41
C ASP A 219 9.99 19.00 7.59
N ARG A 220 11.17 19.24 8.16
CA ARG A 220 11.64 18.56 9.37
C ARG A 220 10.64 18.63 10.53
N GLY A 221 10.01 19.79 10.75
CA GLY A 221 9.12 19.98 11.89
C GLY A 221 7.84 19.14 11.76
N LEU A 222 7.26 19.11 10.57
CA LEU A 222 6.10 18.26 10.28
C LEU A 222 6.48 16.78 10.30
N ALA A 223 7.64 16.41 9.77
CA ALA A 223 8.16 15.05 9.84
C ALA A 223 8.38 14.58 11.29
N ALA A 224 8.91 15.43 12.17
CA ALA A 224 9.06 15.11 13.60
C ALA A 224 7.69 14.96 14.29
N THR A 225 6.72 15.83 13.98
CA THR A 225 5.34 15.75 14.50
C THR A 225 4.67 14.44 14.06
N LEU A 226 4.87 14.05 12.79
CA LEU A 226 4.44 12.78 12.24
C LEU A 226 4.97 11.59 13.04
N MET A 227 6.27 11.59 13.40
CA MET A 227 6.85 10.50 14.19
C MET A 227 6.20 10.37 15.57
N GLN A 228 5.79 11.49 16.18
CA GLN A 228 5.26 11.51 17.54
C GLN A 228 3.77 11.15 17.61
N HIS A 229 3.00 11.55 16.62
CA HIS A 229 1.52 11.50 16.69
C HIS A 229 0.85 10.72 15.57
N GLY A 230 1.58 10.36 14.50
CA GLY A 230 0.99 9.65 13.38
C GLY A 230 0.69 8.18 13.69
N HIS A 231 -0.06 7.54 12.79
CA HIS A 231 -0.40 6.13 12.90
C HIS A 231 0.85 5.24 12.73
N PRO A 232 1.22 4.39 13.72
CA PRO A 232 2.49 3.65 13.72
C PRO A 232 2.73 2.80 12.47
N ALA A 233 1.70 2.08 12.00
CA ALA A 233 1.82 1.23 10.82
C ALA A 233 2.18 2.01 9.54
N LEU A 234 1.76 3.27 9.42
CA LEU A 234 2.11 4.10 8.27
C LEU A 234 3.51 4.70 8.45
N ILE A 235 3.87 5.09 9.68
CA ILE A 235 5.16 5.73 9.96
C ILE A 235 6.33 4.78 9.73
N VAL A 236 6.22 3.50 10.12
CA VAL A 236 7.30 2.52 9.90
C VAL A 236 7.71 2.46 8.42
N HIS A 237 6.73 2.49 7.51
CA HIS A 237 6.98 2.51 6.07
C HIS A 237 7.43 3.88 5.55
N ALA A 238 7.14 4.95 6.27
CA ALA A 238 7.48 6.32 5.90
C ALA A 238 8.91 6.73 6.28
N LEU A 239 9.49 6.12 7.32
CA LEU A 239 10.82 6.45 7.85
C LEU A 239 11.92 6.49 6.75
N PRO A 240 12.05 5.48 5.86
CA PRO A 240 13.07 5.52 4.81
C PRO A 240 12.83 6.65 3.79
N LEU A 241 11.56 6.94 3.48
CA LEU A 241 11.19 8.01 2.53
C LEU A 241 11.55 9.38 3.11
N ILE A 242 11.25 9.61 4.38
CA ILE A 242 11.59 10.85 5.08
C ILE A 242 13.11 11.00 5.20
N SER A 243 13.82 9.94 5.58
CA SER A 243 15.27 9.98 5.71
C SER A 243 15.96 10.28 4.37
N ALA A 244 15.41 9.81 3.24
CA ALA A 244 15.95 10.08 1.92
C ALA A 244 15.60 11.47 1.38
N ALA A 245 14.48 12.05 1.82
CA ALA A 245 14.01 13.36 1.33
C ALA A 245 14.67 14.55 2.05
N LEU A 246 15.07 14.38 3.32
CA LEU A 246 15.64 15.46 4.13
C LEU A 246 17.17 15.55 4.00
N ALA A 247 17.72 16.72 4.32
CA ALA A 247 19.17 16.86 4.52
C ALA A 247 19.64 15.93 5.65
N PRO A 248 20.87 15.35 5.59
CA PRO A 248 21.29 14.32 6.53
C PRO A 248 21.17 14.71 8.02
N ALA A 249 21.52 15.96 8.35
CA ALA A 249 21.39 16.48 9.72
C ALA A 249 19.93 16.56 10.21
N ASP A 250 19.00 16.89 9.32
CA ASP A 250 17.58 16.98 9.63
C ASP A 250 16.92 15.59 9.66
N ALA A 251 17.32 14.70 8.75
CA ALA A 251 16.94 13.28 8.80
C ALA A 251 17.31 12.66 10.14
N LEU A 252 18.56 12.84 10.60
CA LEU A 252 18.99 12.35 11.91
C LEU A 252 18.11 12.90 13.04
N ALA A 253 17.80 14.20 13.04
CA ALA A 253 16.95 14.80 14.07
C ALA A 253 15.52 14.22 14.08
N VAL A 254 14.96 13.89 12.92
CA VAL A 254 13.65 13.22 12.83
C VAL A 254 13.73 11.77 13.33
N LEU A 255 14.77 11.04 12.96
CA LEU A 255 15.00 9.67 13.44
C LEU A 255 15.19 9.65 14.96
N GLU A 256 15.87 10.63 15.54
CA GLU A 256 15.99 10.79 16.99
C GLU A 256 14.64 11.03 17.66
N SER A 257 13.73 11.79 17.03
CA SER A 257 12.34 11.91 17.50
C SER A 257 11.62 10.55 17.47
N ALA A 258 11.81 9.76 16.42
CA ALA A 258 11.21 8.43 16.29
C ALA A 258 11.70 7.42 17.33
N LEU A 259 12.93 7.57 17.85
CA LEU A 259 13.45 6.72 18.94
C LEU A 259 12.62 6.82 20.22
N SER A 260 11.93 7.94 20.46
CA SER A 260 11.05 8.10 21.62
C SER A 260 9.78 7.24 21.56
N GLN A 261 9.50 6.62 20.42
CA GLN A 261 8.33 5.78 20.18
C GLN A 261 8.74 4.31 20.13
N PRO A 262 8.32 3.46 21.09
CA PRO A 262 8.74 2.06 21.16
C PRO A 262 8.46 1.27 19.87
N GLY A 263 7.35 1.56 19.19
CA GLY A 263 6.97 0.92 17.93
C GLY A 263 7.80 1.33 16.71
N LEU A 264 8.61 2.39 16.81
CA LEU A 264 9.41 2.94 15.71
C LEU A 264 10.91 2.84 15.97
N ALA A 265 11.33 2.71 17.23
CA ALA A 265 12.73 2.85 17.64
C ALA A 265 13.68 1.89 16.90
N SER A 266 13.33 0.61 16.77
CA SER A 266 14.15 -0.34 16.01
C SER A 266 14.30 0.06 14.54
N SER A 267 13.21 0.44 13.87
CA SER A 267 13.25 0.90 12.48
C SER A 267 14.05 2.19 12.32
N ALA A 268 13.93 3.11 13.27
CA ALA A 268 14.72 4.35 13.27
C ALA A 268 16.23 4.07 13.38
N LEU A 269 16.65 3.11 14.22
CA LEU A 269 18.06 2.70 14.30
C LEU A 269 18.57 2.07 13.00
N PHE A 270 17.76 1.25 12.32
CA PHE A 270 18.16 0.72 11.01
C PHE A 270 18.35 1.84 9.98
N GLU A 271 17.46 2.82 9.93
CA GLU A 271 17.60 3.97 9.03
C GLU A 271 18.78 4.89 9.44
N MET A 272 19.08 5.04 10.73
CA MET A 272 20.31 5.71 11.19
C MET A 272 21.56 4.99 10.69
N GLY A 273 21.55 3.66 10.62
CA GLY A 273 22.60 2.86 9.99
C GLY A 273 22.82 3.31 8.55
N ARG A 274 21.76 3.35 7.73
CA ARG A 274 21.85 3.78 6.32
C ARG A 274 22.33 5.23 6.18
N LEU A 275 21.97 6.09 7.13
CA LEU A 275 22.34 7.50 7.15
C LEU A 275 23.80 7.74 7.56
N ALA A 276 24.44 6.81 8.28
CA ALA A 276 25.72 7.03 8.94
C ALA A 276 26.88 7.36 7.99
N THR A 277 26.82 6.94 6.73
CA THR A 277 27.82 7.32 5.71
C THR A 277 27.76 8.82 5.37
N ALA A 278 26.56 9.42 5.41
CA ALA A 278 26.35 10.83 5.08
C ALA A 278 26.33 11.74 6.33
N GLU A 279 26.02 11.19 7.50
CA GLU A 279 25.96 11.91 8.77
C GLU A 279 26.66 11.09 9.88
N PRO A 280 27.93 11.37 10.18
CA PRO A 280 28.73 10.62 11.15
C PRO A 280 28.11 10.57 12.56
N ARG A 281 27.33 11.59 12.96
CA ARG A 281 26.65 11.59 14.26
C ARG A 281 25.65 10.44 14.40
N ALA A 282 25.12 9.92 13.30
CA ALA A 282 24.27 8.73 13.34
C ALA A 282 25.06 7.49 13.80
N ARG A 283 26.32 7.34 13.38
CA ARG A 283 27.23 6.30 13.86
C ARG A 283 27.45 6.40 15.37
N ASP A 284 27.69 7.61 15.87
CA ASP A 284 27.91 7.85 17.30
C ASP A 284 26.66 7.49 18.12
N ARG A 285 25.45 7.81 17.61
CA ARG A 285 24.19 7.43 18.24
C ARG A 285 23.97 5.92 18.26
N LEU A 286 24.31 5.21 17.18
CA LEU A 286 24.25 3.75 17.16
C LEU A 286 25.19 3.12 18.19
N PHE A 287 26.41 3.64 18.32
CA PHE A 287 27.36 3.17 19.32
C PHE A 287 26.91 3.47 20.75
N ALA A 288 26.24 4.59 21.01
CA ALA A 288 25.64 4.88 22.31
C ALA A 288 24.44 3.95 22.60
N ALA A 289 23.63 3.63 21.58
CA ALA A 289 22.48 2.75 21.70
C ALA A 289 22.86 1.28 22.01
N LEU A 290 24.13 0.88 21.83
CA LEU A 290 24.61 -0.43 22.30
C LEU A 290 24.46 -0.62 23.82
N ASP A 291 24.43 0.46 24.60
CA ASP A 291 24.27 0.39 26.05
C ASP A 291 22.79 0.23 26.45
N ASP A 292 21.85 0.55 25.55
CA ASP A 292 20.42 0.56 25.82
C ASP A 292 19.84 -0.86 26.00
N PRO A 293 19.18 -1.19 27.12
CA PRO A 293 18.63 -2.52 27.41
C PRO A 293 17.68 -3.05 26.31
N ASP A 294 16.88 -2.17 25.72
CA ASP A 294 15.80 -2.54 24.81
C ASP A 294 16.23 -2.44 23.34
N LEU A 295 17.11 -1.48 23.03
CA LEU A 295 17.46 -1.14 21.65
C LEU A 295 18.83 -1.64 21.20
N GLY A 296 19.70 -2.05 22.12
CA GLY A 296 21.08 -2.39 21.80
C GLY A 296 21.26 -3.56 20.82
N GLY A 297 20.28 -4.47 20.72
CA GLY A 297 20.28 -5.50 19.68
C GLY A 297 20.03 -4.94 18.27
N SER A 298 19.08 -4.01 18.13
CA SER A 298 18.83 -3.31 16.87
C SER A 298 20.00 -2.42 16.47
N ALA A 299 20.62 -1.73 17.44
CA ALA A 299 21.82 -0.93 17.19
C ALA A 299 23.00 -1.80 16.71
N ALA A 300 23.20 -2.97 17.31
CA ALA A 300 24.21 -3.93 16.87
C ALA A 300 23.97 -4.40 15.42
N ALA A 301 22.72 -4.73 15.07
CA ALA A 301 22.36 -5.12 13.71
C ALA A 301 22.56 -3.96 12.69
N ALA A 302 22.22 -2.73 13.07
CA ALA A 302 22.42 -1.56 12.22
C ALA A 302 23.91 -1.25 11.98
N LEU A 303 24.75 -1.35 13.02
CA LEU A 303 26.21 -1.21 12.89
C LEU A 303 26.82 -2.33 12.03
N ALA A 304 26.32 -3.56 12.16
CA ALA A 304 26.79 -4.68 11.36
C ALA A 304 26.54 -4.48 9.86
N GLY A 305 25.35 -3.96 9.51
CA GLY A 305 24.95 -3.73 8.12
C GLY A 305 25.64 -2.57 7.41
N LEU A 306 26.50 -1.82 8.11
CA LEU A 306 27.33 -0.77 7.50
C LEU A 306 28.53 -1.33 6.74
N ASP A 307 28.95 -2.57 7.04
CA ASP A 307 30.10 -3.25 6.43
C ASP A 307 31.38 -2.38 6.35
N ASP A 308 31.59 -1.56 7.38
CA ASP A 308 32.74 -0.64 7.50
C ASP A 308 33.84 -1.26 8.40
N ALA A 309 35.07 -1.29 7.89
CA ALA A 309 36.23 -1.81 8.60
C ALA A 309 36.58 -1.00 9.87
N GLU A 310 36.35 0.30 9.89
CA GLU A 310 36.55 1.13 11.09
C GLU A 310 35.56 0.77 12.19
N ILE A 311 34.30 0.48 11.82
CA ILE A 311 33.27 0.05 12.77
C ILE A 311 33.65 -1.31 13.37
N ALA A 312 34.08 -2.25 12.54
CA ALA A 312 34.56 -3.55 13.01
C ALA A 312 35.75 -3.41 13.98
N TRP A 313 36.71 -2.52 13.67
CA TRP A 313 37.84 -2.25 14.56
C TRP A 313 37.39 -1.64 15.89
N GLU A 314 36.49 -0.65 15.87
CA GLU A 314 35.97 0.00 17.08
C GLU A 314 35.19 -0.97 17.97
N LEU A 315 34.34 -1.82 17.37
CA LEU A 315 33.64 -2.88 18.08
C LEU A 315 34.62 -3.88 18.71
N GLY A 316 35.68 -4.24 18.01
CA GLY A 316 36.76 -5.08 18.54
C GLY A 316 37.45 -4.45 19.75
N ARG A 317 37.79 -3.16 19.68
CA ARG A 317 38.37 -2.43 20.83
C ARG A 317 37.44 -2.41 22.04
N ARG A 318 36.14 -2.25 21.83
CA ARG A 318 35.14 -2.26 22.92
C ARG A 318 35.00 -3.63 23.57
N LEU A 319 35.19 -4.72 22.83
CA LEU A 319 35.27 -6.06 23.40
C LEU A 319 36.54 -6.26 24.25
N GLU A 320 37.66 -5.71 23.80
CA GLU A 320 38.95 -5.83 24.50
C GLU A 320 39.06 -4.92 25.74
N SER A 321 38.26 -3.86 25.84
CA SER A 321 38.31 -2.92 26.98
C SER A 321 37.86 -3.54 28.31
N GLY A 322 37.36 -4.78 28.31
CA GLY A 322 37.00 -5.51 29.52
C GLY A 322 35.73 -5.01 30.21
N ALA A 323 34.92 -4.20 29.52
CA ALA A 323 33.62 -3.79 30.02
C ALA A 323 32.69 -5.01 30.10
N SER A 324 32.39 -5.50 31.30
CA SER A 324 31.52 -6.65 31.47
C SER A 324 30.03 -6.27 31.33
N GLY A 325 29.27 -6.97 30.49
CA GLY A 325 27.80 -6.85 30.50
C GLY A 325 27.11 -6.95 29.15
N LEU A 326 25.94 -6.29 29.05
CA LEU A 326 25.15 -6.22 27.82
C LEU A 326 25.86 -5.49 26.65
N PRO A 327 26.61 -4.40 26.86
CA PRO A 327 27.30 -3.71 25.76
C PRO A 327 28.33 -4.61 25.06
N GLU A 328 29.09 -5.39 25.82
CA GLU A 328 30.07 -6.36 25.32
C GLU A 328 29.40 -7.42 24.43
N ARG A 329 28.28 -7.99 24.90
CA ARG A 329 27.49 -8.96 24.14
C ARG A 329 26.94 -8.38 22.83
N ARG A 330 26.58 -7.11 22.82
CA ARG A 330 26.03 -6.44 21.64
C ARG A 330 27.12 -6.05 20.65
N ALA A 331 28.30 -5.67 21.13
CA ALA A 331 29.47 -5.49 20.28
C ALA A 331 29.86 -6.82 19.62
N LEU A 332 29.85 -7.92 20.38
CA LEU A 332 30.05 -9.27 19.87
C LEU A 332 28.99 -9.65 18.82
N LEU A 333 27.71 -9.36 19.10
CA LEU A 333 26.61 -9.59 18.16
C LEU A 333 26.81 -8.81 16.86
N ALA A 334 27.17 -7.53 16.92
CA ALA A 334 27.41 -6.70 15.74
C ALA A 334 28.52 -7.29 14.86
N LEU A 335 29.64 -7.69 15.46
CA LEU A 335 30.73 -8.34 14.72
C LEU A 335 30.32 -9.67 14.08
N ARG A 336 29.51 -10.47 14.78
CA ARG A 336 29.00 -11.75 14.24
C ARG A 336 28.02 -11.57 13.07
N LEU A 337 27.28 -10.46 13.07
CA LEU A 337 26.32 -10.14 12.01
C LEU A 337 27.00 -9.48 10.80
N SER A 338 28.19 -8.88 10.97
CA SER A 338 28.93 -8.27 9.87
C SER A 338 29.59 -9.32 8.97
N HIS A 339 29.59 -9.07 7.67
CA HIS A 339 30.17 -9.98 6.67
C HIS A 339 31.60 -9.61 6.27
N THR A 340 32.18 -8.59 6.89
CA THR A 340 33.50 -8.06 6.53
C THR A 340 34.66 -8.96 7.01
N ASP A 341 35.78 -8.91 6.28
CA ASP A 341 37.05 -9.50 6.75
C ASP A 341 37.53 -8.86 8.06
N ALA A 342 37.32 -7.55 8.21
CA ALA A 342 37.70 -6.81 9.41
C ALA A 342 36.96 -7.33 10.66
N ALA A 343 35.67 -7.65 10.54
CA ALA A 343 34.90 -8.23 11.63
C ALA A 343 35.42 -9.63 12.01
N ARG A 344 35.75 -10.47 11.03
CA ARG A 344 36.39 -11.78 11.27
C ARG A 344 37.72 -11.63 12.01
N VAL A 345 38.58 -10.71 11.56
CA VAL A 345 39.87 -10.44 12.22
C VAL A 345 39.69 -9.96 13.66
N ALA A 346 38.69 -9.11 13.91
CA ALA A 346 38.37 -8.63 15.26
C ALA A 346 37.88 -9.77 16.18
N LEU A 347 37.00 -10.64 15.68
CA LEU A 347 36.51 -11.82 16.42
C LEU A 347 37.66 -12.79 16.74
N ASP A 348 38.53 -13.07 15.76
CA ASP A 348 39.71 -13.92 15.93
C ASP A 348 40.67 -13.36 16.98
N ARG A 349 40.88 -12.04 16.98
CA ARG A 349 41.72 -11.37 17.98
C ARG A 349 41.12 -11.49 19.37
N PHE A 350 39.81 -11.25 19.52
CA PHE A 350 39.09 -11.41 20.79
C PHE A 350 39.18 -12.84 21.32
N MET A 351 39.06 -13.86 20.46
CA MET A 351 39.18 -15.27 20.85
C MET A 351 40.58 -15.66 21.33
N ARG A 352 41.63 -14.96 20.88
CA ARG A 352 43.01 -15.21 21.29
C ARG A 352 43.46 -14.32 22.46
N SER A 353 42.65 -13.35 22.86
CA SER A 353 42.99 -12.43 23.93
C SER A 353 42.94 -13.15 25.29
N PRO A 354 44.02 -13.09 26.11
CA PRO A 354 44.03 -13.69 27.44
C PRO A 354 43.08 -12.98 28.41
N ASP A 355 42.73 -11.72 28.12
CA ASP A 355 41.87 -10.88 28.95
C ASP A 355 40.40 -10.94 28.52
N ALA A 356 40.08 -11.67 27.44
CA ALA A 356 38.72 -11.79 26.96
C ALA A 356 37.84 -12.64 27.88
N SER A 357 36.56 -12.26 27.99
CA SER A 357 35.58 -12.93 28.83
C SER A 357 35.40 -14.39 28.43
N ALA A 358 35.87 -15.33 29.26
CA ALA A 358 35.71 -16.78 29.06
C ALA A 358 34.24 -17.23 28.97
N ARG A 359 33.30 -16.40 29.43
CA ARG A 359 31.86 -16.63 29.23
C ARG A 359 31.45 -16.32 27.79
N LEU A 360 31.89 -15.22 27.22
CA LEU A 360 31.55 -14.83 25.85
C LEU A 360 32.29 -15.65 24.80
N GLN A 361 33.53 -16.05 25.07
CA GLN A 361 34.26 -16.99 24.21
C GLN A 361 33.52 -18.33 24.04
N ARG A 362 32.75 -18.76 25.05
CA ARG A 362 31.87 -19.96 24.95
C ARG A 362 30.61 -19.73 24.13
N GLU A 363 30.19 -18.48 23.94
CA GLU A 363 29.04 -18.12 23.10
C GLU A 363 29.39 -18.07 21.60
N LEU A 364 30.69 -18.15 21.26
CA LEU A 364 31.21 -18.31 19.91
C LEU A 364 31.44 -19.81 19.62
N PRO A 365 30.67 -20.45 18.72
CA PRO A 365 30.96 -21.82 18.30
C PRO A 365 32.38 -21.93 17.74
N ALA A 366 33.08 -23.01 18.09
CA ALA A 366 34.35 -23.37 17.46
C ALA A 366 34.12 -23.52 15.94
N GLY A 367 34.63 -22.57 15.15
CA GLY A 367 34.45 -22.54 13.70
C GLY A 367 33.43 -21.52 13.16
N SER A 368 33.04 -20.49 13.92
CA SER A 368 32.11 -19.43 13.45
C SER A 368 32.77 -18.31 12.64
N ALA A 369 33.89 -18.60 11.96
CA ALA A 369 34.26 -17.80 10.81
C ALA A 369 33.37 -18.28 9.64
N PRO A 370 32.68 -17.39 8.90
CA PRO A 370 31.97 -17.80 7.69
C PRO A 370 32.86 -18.51 6.68
#